data_AF-A0A9D1STM8-F1
#
_entry.id   AF-A0A9D1STM8-F1
#
_cell.length_a   1.000
_cell.length_b   1.000
_cell.length_c   1.000
_cell.angle_alpha   90.00
_cell.angle_beta   90.00
_cell.angle_gamma   90.00
#
_symmetry.space_group_name_H-M   'P 1'
#
loop_
_entity.id
_entity.type
_entity.pdbx_description
1 polymer ?
#
loop_
_entity_poly.entity_id
_entity_poly.type
_entity_poly.pdbx_seq_one_letter_code
_entity_poly.pdbx_strand_id
1 'polypeptide(L)'
;MDRLEQIFAMQKALNDDIERRRGLHFTQEEWIEKTILATLAELAEVLEESNYKWWKNDKPIDEAALKEELVDVLHFFVSLCLRSGMDAEELYARYLDKNRENFDRQYGRSARKGYEVEEHG
;
A
#
# COMPACT_ATOMS: atom_id res chain seq x y z
N MET A 1 19.83 -9.90 -2.88
CA MET A 1 18.43 -9.52 -3.04
C MET A 1 17.73 -9.76 -1.72
N ASP A 2 17.25 -8.72 -1.07
CA ASP A 2 16.42 -8.83 0.13
C ASP A 2 14.95 -9.16 -0.23
N ARG A 3 14.10 -9.30 0.79
CA ARG A 3 12.68 -9.66 0.60
C ARG A 3 11.88 -8.59 -0.15
N LEU A 4 12.18 -7.31 0.08
CA LEU A 4 11.47 -6.20 -0.58
C LEU A 4 11.88 -6.11 -2.05
N GLU A 5 13.19 -6.18 -2.32
CA GLU A 5 13.73 -6.24 -3.68
C GLU A 5 13.16 -7.44 -4.46
N GLN A 6 13.03 -8.60 -3.80
CA GLN A 6 12.42 -9.79 -4.41
C GLN A 6 10.95 -9.57 -4.76
N ILE A 7 10.15 -8.96 -3.88
CA ILE A 7 8.74 -8.62 -4.15
C ILE A 7 8.64 -7.68 -5.36
N PHE A 8 9.45 -6.61 -5.39
CA PHE A 8 9.46 -5.67 -6.51
C PHE A 8 9.85 -6.33 -7.84
N ALA A 9 10.88 -7.19 -7.81
CA ALA A 9 11.31 -7.93 -9.00
C ALA A 9 10.21 -8.87 -9.52
N MET A 10 9.56 -9.62 -8.62
CA MET A 10 8.46 -10.52 -8.97
C MET A 10 7.25 -9.75 -9.50
N GLN A 11 6.88 -8.63 -8.85
CA GLN A 11 5.75 -7.81 -9.29
C GLN A 11 6.01 -7.19 -10.65
N LYS A 12 7.22 -6.69 -10.90
CA LYS A 12 7.59 -6.16 -12.20
C LYS A 12 7.46 -7.22 -13.29
N ALA A 13 7.98 -8.42 -13.05
CA ALA A 13 7.88 -9.53 -14.00
C ALA A 13 6.42 -9.91 -14.31
N LEU A 14 5.55 -9.91 -13.28
CA LEU A 14 4.12 -10.16 -13.46
C LEU A 14 3.43 -9.06 -14.27
N ASN A 15 3.69 -7.79 -13.94
CA ASN A 15 3.13 -6.64 -14.66
C ASN A 15 3.53 -6.67 -16.15
N ASP A 16 4.82 -6.85 -16.43
CA ASP A 16 5.35 -6.92 -17.79
C ASP A 16 4.70 -8.09 -18.59
N ASP A 17 4.50 -9.25 -17.95
CA ASP A 17 3.87 -10.41 -18.60
C ASP A 17 2.38 -10.19 -18.88
N ILE A 18 1.64 -9.58 -17.94
CA ILE A 18 0.22 -9.23 -18.13
C ILE A 18 0.07 -8.25 -19.28
N GLU A 19 0.85 -7.18 -19.30
CA GLU A 19 0.82 -6.17 -20.38
C GLU A 19 1.06 -6.80 -21.73
N ARG A 20 2.13 -7.61 -21.84
CA ARG A 20 2.49 -8.29 -23.07
C ARG A 20 1.41 -9.25 -23.53
N ARG A 21 0.85 -10.07 -22.64
CA ARG A 21 -0.17 -11.07 -23.00
C ARG A 21 -1.51 -10.46 -23.36
N ARG A 22 -1.86 -9.33 -22.73
CA ARG A 22 -3.14 -8.65 -22.92
C ARG A 22 -3.07 -7.54 -23.98
N GLY A 23 -1.88 -7.23 -24.51
CA GLY A 23 -1.69 -6.18 -25.51
C GLY A 23 -2.05 -4.80 -24.97
N LEU A 24 -1.69 -4.51 -23.72
CA LEU A 24 -2.08 -3.28 -23.04
C LEU A 24 -1.12 -2.15 -23.39
N HIS A 25 -1.68 -1.01 -23.78
CA HIS A 25 -0.94 0.19 -24.13
C HIS A 25 -1.62 1.39 -23.46
N PHE A 26 -1.28 1.61 -22.20
CA PHE A 26 -1.77 2.76 -21.43
C PHE A 26 -0.64 3.76 -21.19
N THR A 27 -1.00 5.03 -21.13
CA THR A 27 -0.14 6.10 -20.64
C THR A 27 0.19 5.89 -19.15
N GLN A 28 1.19 6.62 -18.65
CA GLN A 28 1.53 6.56 -17.22
C GLN A 28 0.34 7.01 -16.34
N GLU A 29 -0.38 8.05 -16.76
CA GLU A 29 -1.57 8.56 -16.07
C GLU A 29 -2.66 7.49 -15.98
N GLU A 30 -3.01 6.85 -17.10
CA GLU A 30 -4.00 5.76 -17.12
C GLU A 30 -3.58 4.57 -16.26
N TRP A 31 -2.28 4.22 -16.23
CA TRP A 31 -1.79 3.16 -15.35
C TRP A 31 -1.96 3.53 -13.87
N ILE A 32 -1.64 4.76 -13.49
CA ILE A 32 -1.82 5.25 -12.12
C ILE A 32 -3.30 5.19 -11.75
N GLU A 33 -4.20 5.73 -12.58
CA GLU A 33 -5.64 5.70 -12.34
C GLU A 33 -6.19 4.28 -12.17
N LYS A 34 -5.85 3.37 -13.10
CA LYS A 34 -6.30 1.98 -13.07
C LYS A 34 -5.77 1.22 -11.86
N THR A 35 -4.50 1.45 -11.50
CA THR A 35 -3.88 0.77 -10.34
C THR A 35 -4.46 1.28 -9.03
N ILE A 36 -4.75 2.59 -8.92
CA ILE A 36 -5.47 3.15 -7.77
C ILE A 36 -6.86 2.53 -7.67
N LEU A 37 -7.61 2.45 -8.78
CA LEU A 37 -8.94 1.86 -8.78
C LEU A 37 -8.92 0.39 -8.34
N ALA A 38 -7.95 -0.39 -8.84
CA ALA A 38 -7.78 -1.77 -8.41
C ALA A 38 -7.46 -1.87 -6.91
N THR A 39 -6.55 -1.02 -6.42
CA THR A 39 -6.22 -0.96 -4.97
C THR A 39 -7.46 -0.64 -4.12
N LEU A 40 -8.32 0.27 -4.58
CA LEU A 40 -9.57 0.62 -3.88
C LEU A 40 -10.58 -0.53 -3.90
N ALA A 41 -10.62 -1.32 -4.98
CA ALA A 41 -11.46 -2.50 -5.05
C ALA A 41 -11.01 -3.54 -4.00
N GLU A 42 -9.72 -3.88 -3.93
CA GLU A 42 -9.21 -4.85 -2.94
C GLU A 42 -9.36 -4.35 -1.50
N LEU A 43 -9.21 -3.05 -1.25
CA LEU A 43 -9.52 -2.47 0.07
C LEU A 43 -11.00 -2.58 0.43
N ALA A 44 -11.91 -2.57 -0.56
CA ALA A 44 -13.32 -2.84 -0.32
C ALA A 44 -13.55 -4.33 -0.01
N GLU A 45 -12.79 -5.25 -0.61
CA GLU A 45 -12.82 -6.68 -0.27
C GLU A 45 -12.31 -6.92 1.17
N VAL A 46 -11.21 -6.27 1.57
CA VAL A 46 -10.78 -6.21 2.98
C VAL A 46 -11.91 -5.72 3.91
N LEU A 47 -12.64 -4.68 3.49
CA LEU A 47 -13.76 -4.13 4.27
C LEU A 47 -14.92 -5.12 4.37
N GLU A 48 -15.18 -5.94 3.34
CA GLU A 48 -16.22 -6.98 3.35
C GLU A 48 -15.95 -8.09 4.38
N GLU A 49 -14.70 -8.28 4.82
CA GLU A 49 -14.38 -9.18 5.92
C GLU A 49 -14.68 -8.61 7.32
N SER A 50 -15.06 -7.33 7.39
CA SER A 50 -15.55 -6.69 8.60
C SER A 50 -17.09 -6.68 8.70
N ASN A 51 -17.61 -6.32 9.88
CA ASN A 51 -19.04 -6.12 10.11
C ASN A 51 -19.51 -4.67 9.83
N TYR A 52 -18.94 -3.99 8.82
CA TYR A 52 -19.31 -2.59 8.52
C TYR A 52 -20.79 -2.40 8.12
N LYS A 53 -21.43 -3.45 7.60
CA LYS A 53 -22.85 -3.48 7.23
C LYS A 53 -23.71 -3.57 8.49
N TRP A 54 -23.89 -2.44 9.17
CA TRP A 54 -24.69 -2.32 10.40
C TRP A 54 -26.16 -2.75 10.26
N TRP A 55 -26.66 -2.95 9.04
CA TRP A 55 -27.98 -3.50 8.74
C TRP A 55 -28.00 -5.03 8.54
N LYS A 56 -26.87 -5.73 8.76
CA LYS A 56 -26.75 -7.19 8.73
C LYS A 56 -26.36 -7.73 10.11
N ASN A 57 -26.58 -9.03 10.33
CA ASN A 57 -26.10 -9.72 11.52
C ASN A 57 -24.58 -9.84 11.48
N ASP A 58 -23.96 -9.79 12.65
CA ASP A 58 -22.52 -9.98 12.81
C ASP A 58 -22.07 -11.36 12.32
N LYS A 59 -20.97 -11.39 11.59
CA LYS A 59 -20.22 -12.60 11.25
C LYS A 59 -18.85 -12.61 11.96
N PRO A 60 -18.29 -13.79 12.25
CA PRO A 60 -16.86 -13.87 12.58
C PRO A 60 -16.03 -13.41 11.37
N ILE A 61 -14.86 -12.85 11.65
CA ILE A 61 -13.89 -12.47 10.61
C ILE A 61 -13.32 -13.76 10.00
N ASP A 62 -13.33 -13.85 8.68
CA ASP A 62 -12.57 -14.87 7.96
C ASP A 62 -11.11 -14.41 7.84
N GLU A 63 -10.28 -14.91 8.74
CA GLU A 63 -8.86 -14.59 8.81
C GLU A 63 -8.05 -15.01 7.58
N ALA A 64 -8.51 -16.01 6.84
CA ALA A 64 -7.82 -16.46 5.62
C ALA A 64 -8.11 -15.50 4.48
N ALA A 65 -9.39 -15.20 4.24
CA ALA A 65 -9.83 -14.23 3.24
C ALA A 65 -9.20 -12.86 3.51
N LEU A 66 -9.26 -12.36 4.74
CA LEU A 66 -8.66 -11.08 5.11
C LEU A 66 -7.16 -10.99 4.74
N LYS A 67 -6.41 -12.07 4.95
CA LYS A 67 -4.96 -12.10 4.64
C LYS A 67 -4.69 -12.18 3.15
N GLU A 68 -5.55 -12.85 2.39
CA GLU A 68 -5.49 -12.91 0.93
C GLU A 68 -5.70 -11.51 0.34
N GLU A 69 -6.76 -10.81 0.75
CA GLU A 69 -7.05 -9.45 0.26
C GLU A 69 -5.95 -8.44 0.62
N LEU A 70 -5.32 -8.58 1.80
CA LEU A 70 -4.18 -7.74 2.17
C LEU A 70 -2.95 -7.97 1.27
N VAL A 71 -2.76 -9.18 0.76
CA VAL A 71 -1.70 -9.49 -0.21
C VAL A 71 -2.04 -8.91 -1.58
N ASP A 72 -3.31 -8.90 -1.98
CA ASP A 72 -3.75 -8.28 -3.24
C ASP A 72 -3.61 -6.75 -3.20
N VAL A 73 -3.92 -6.12 -2.05
CA VAL A 73 -3.58 -4.71 -1.81
C VAL A 73 -2.08 -4.46 -1.97
N LEU A 74 -1.22 -5.36 -1.47
CA LEU A 74 0.23 -5.23 -1.63
C LEU A 74 0.66 -5.33 -3.11
N HIS A 75 0.07 -6.23 -3.89
CA HIS A 75 0.34 -6.37 -5.33
C HIS A 75 0.09 -5.06 -6.09
N PHE A 76 -1.04 -4.41 -5.84
CA PHE A 76 -1.37 -3.13 -6.49
C PHE A 76 -0.57 -1.97 -5.94
N PHE A 77 -0.26 -1.93 -4.64
CA PHE A 77 0.60 -0.90 -4.06
C PHE A 77 2.02 -0.94 -4.65
N VAL A 78 2.64 -2.13 -4.73
CA VAL A 78 3.97 -2.28 -5.35
C VAL A 78 3.92 -1.95 -6.84
N SER A 79 2.85 -2.35 -7.54
CA SER A 79 2.64 -1.95 -8.93
C SER A 79 2.59 -0.44 -9.09
N LEU A 80 1.89 0.27 -8.20
CA LEU A 80 1.82 1.74 -8.23
C LEU A 80 3.19 2.39 -8.01
N CYS A 81 4.01 1.83 -7.11
CA CYS A 81 5.40 2.27 -6.91
C CYS A 81 6.23 2.09 -8.19
N LEU A 82 6.18 0.91 -8.80
CA LEU A 82 6.90 0.64 -10.05
C LEU A 82 6.46 1.56 -11.19
N ARG A 83 5.15 1.85 -11.29
CA ARG A 83 4.59 2.76 -12.32
C ARG A 83 4.98 4.22 -12.10
N SER A 84 5.21 4.63 -10.85
CA SER A 84 5.73 5.96 -10.54
C SER A 84 7.25 6.08 -10.72
N GLY A 85 7.93 4.98 -11.07
CA GLY A 85 9.38 4.93 -11.24
C GLY A 85 10.15 4.71 -9.95
N MET A 86 9.45 4.39 -8.85
CA MET A 86 10.06 4.14 -7.55
C MET A 86 10.38 2.65 -7.40
N ASP A 87 11.66 2.34 -7.14
CA ASP A 87 12.10 0.98 -6.86
C ASP A 87 12.06 0.65 -5.36
N ALA A 88 12.48 -0.56 -5.02
CA ALA A 88 12.49 -1.06 -3.64
C ALA A 88 13.42 -0.24 -2.72
N GLU A 89 14.58 0.18 -3.23
CA GLU A 89 15.57 0.93 -2.46
C GLU A 89 15.03 2.33 -2.14
N GLU A 90 14.48 3.01 -3.15
CA GLU A 90 13.88 4.33 -2.97
C GLU A 90 12.68 4.29 -2.03
N LEU A 91 11.78 3.30 -2.18
CA LEU A 91 10.65 3.14 -1.26
C LEU A 91 11.14 2.94 0.18
N TYR A 92 12.13 2.07 0.38
CA TYR A 92 12.68 1.79 1.70
C TYR A 92 13.32 3.03 2.34
N ALA A 93 14.14 3.78 1.58
CA ALA A 93 14.77 5.00 2.06
C ALA A 93 13.72 6.05 2.48
N ARG A 94 12.71 6.27 1.63
CA ARG A 94 11.59 7.19 1.92
C ARG A 94 10.80 6.75 3.14
N TYR A 95 10.59 5.44 3.31
CA TYR A 95 9.92 4.89 4.49
C TYR A 95 10.72 5.18 5.78
N LEU A 96 12.03 4.98 5.78
CA LEU A 96 12.88 5.25 6.94
C LEU A 96 12.83 6.73 7.36
N ASP A 97 12.95 7.64 6.40
CA ASP A 97 12.87 9.08 6.67
C ASP A 97 11.49 9.46 7.23
N LYS A 98 10.43 8.92 6.65
CA LYS A 98 9.06 9.16 7.12
C LYS A 98 8.81 8.57 8.51
N ASN A 99 9.36 7.39 8.78
CA ASN A 99 9.24 6.72 10.07
C ASN A 99 9.94 7.53 11.17
N ARG A 100 11.17 7.99 10.93
CA ARG A 100 11.91 8.88 11.84
C ARG A 100 11.12 10.15 12.15
N GLU A 101 10.64 10.85 11.11
CA GLU A 101 9.82 12.07 11.27
C GLU A 101 8.52 11.80 12.05
N ASN A 102 7.89 10.64 11.87
CA ASN A 102 6.69 10.29 12.63
C ASN A 102 7.00 10.03 14.13
N PHE A 103 8.15 9.47 14.47
CA PHE A 103 8.60 9.37 15.86
C PHE A 103 8.96 10.74 16.43
N ASP A 104 9.68 11.57 15.66
CA ASP A 104 10.03 12.93 16.08
C ASP A 104 8.78 13.77 16.38
N ARG A 105 7.68 13.56 15.66
CA ARG A 105 6.38 14.14 15.98
C ARG A 105 5.83 13.69 17.33
N GLN A 106 5.92 12.40 17.67
CA GLN A 106 5.41 11.92 18.95
C GLN A 106 6.30 12.32 20.14
N TYR A 107 7.57 12.67 19.88
CA TYR A 107 8.53 13.09 20.90
C TYR A 107 8.76 14.60 20.95
N GLY A 108 8.00 15.41 20.19
CA GLY A 108 8.17 16.87 20.17
C GLY A 108 9.47 17.36 19.56
N ARG A 109 10.13 16.53 18.75
CA ARG A 109 11.37 16.85 18.03
C ARG A 109 11.12 17.33 16.60
N SER A 110 9.90 17.15 16.09
CA SER A 110 9.53 17.59 14.74
C SER A 110 9.37 19.11 14.69
N ALA A 111 9.76 19.71 13.56
CA ALA A 111 9.53 21.13 13.28
C ALA A 111 8.07 21.45 12.88
N ARG A 112 7.20 20.43 12.77
CA ARG A 112 5.78 20.63 12.46
C ARG A 112 5.00 21.08 13.69
N LYS A 113 4.17 22.12 13.53
CA LYS A 113 3.27 22.62 14.55
C LYS A 113 2.22 21.58 14.97
N GLY A 114 1.82 21.58 16.23
CA GLY A 114 0.80 20.69 16.80
C GLY A 114 1.36 19.36 17.32
N TYR A 115 2.68 19.25 17.45
CA TYR A 115 3.39 18.08 17.97
C TYR A 115 4.31 18.43 19.15
N GLU A 116 4.17 19.64 19.69
CA GLU A 116 4.83 20.06 20.91
C GLU A 116 4.38 19.15 22.07
N VAL A 117 5.32 18.54 22.79
CA VAL A 117 4.99 17.70 23.95
C VAL A 117 4.81 18.61 25.16
N GLU A 118 3.60 18.65 25.72
CA GLU A 118 3.36 19.29 27.01
C GLU A 118 3.92 18.39 28.13
N GLU A 119 4.84 18.92 28.95
CA GLU A 119 5.29 18.22 30.15
C GLU A 119 4.12 18.15 31.14
N HIS A 120 3.43 17.01 31.21
CA HIS A 120 2.58 16.70 32.34
C HIS A 120 3.47 16.27 33.51
N GLY A 121 3.76 17.24 34.39
CA GLY A 121 4.47 17.03 35.66
C GLY A 121 3.70 16.19 36.66
#